data_AF-A0A3A9SNU8-F1
#
_entry.id   AF-A0A3A9SNU8-F1
#
_cell.length_a   1.000
_cell.length_b   1.000
_cell.length_c   1.000
_cell.angle_alpha   90.00
_cell.angle_beta   90.00
_cell.angle_gamma   90.00
#
_symmetry.space_group_name_H-M   'P 1'
#
loop_
_entity.id
_entity.type
_entity.pdbx_description
1 polymer ?
#
loop_
_entity_poly.entity_id
_entity_poly.type
_entity_poly.pdbx_seq_one_letter_code
_entity_poly.pdbx_strand_id
1 'polypeptide(L)'
;MKKGVFSHFWSHHPSGENGNSQRRKLLVELRAITEDNFIDAFNLKLTPGQEEFVSHPIRSLAQAYVYRNQCQPFGIYEGEKMVGYVMVIYDYDIPEYDIWHMMIDQNEQGKGYGSAALDEAIKYIKTKPFGDSNRVVLTCNKGNSVAMKLYENKGFSATGNEDEDEIEMLMLV
;
A
#
# COMPACT_ATOMS: atom_id res chain seq x y z
N MET A 1 38.42 27.11 -6.90
CA MET A 1 39.30 27.16 -8.09
C MET A 1 40.42 26.14 -7.87
N LYS A 2 40.41 25.02 -8.63
CA LYS A 2 41.49 24.04 -8.90
C LYS A 2 42.14 23.30 -7.70
N LYS A 3 42.56 22.03 -7.75
CA LYS A 3 42.53 20.91 -8.70
C LYS A 3 43.11 19.68 -7.95
N GLY A 4 42.60 18.48 -8.22
CA GLY A 4 43.28 17.22 -7.97
C GLY A 4 42.67 16.14 -8.88
N VAL A 5 43.43 15.70 -9.87
CA VAL A 5 43.06 14.75 -10.94
C VAL A 5 44.11 13.64 -10.98
N PHE A 6 43.70 12.47 -11.51
CA PHE A 6 44.46 11.30 -12.02
C PHE A 6 44.50 10.09 -11.07
N SER A 7 44.26 8.83 -11.48
CA SER A 7 44.11 8.23 -12.82
C SER A 7 43.33 6.90 -12.80
N HIS A 8 42.52 6.67 -13.83
CA HIS A 8 42.26 5.44 -14.60
C HIS A 8 42.66 4.06 -14.02
N PHE A 9 41.67 3.14 -13.95
CA PHE A 9 41.86 1.76 -14.39
C PHE A 9 40.64 1.32 -15.20
N TRP A 10 40.83 1.15 -16.52
CA TRP A 10 39.99 0.28 -17.35
C TRP A 10 40.63 -1.10 -17.32
N SER A 11 39.88 -2.13 -16.96
CA SER A 11 40.20 -3.49 -17.37
C SER A 11 38.95 -4.10 -18.01
N HIS A 12 39.19 -4.69 -19.18
CA HIS A 12 38.17 -5.22 -20.07
C HIS A 12 37.45 -6.43 -19.47
N HIS A 13 36.21 -6.58 -19.92
CA HIS A 13 35.26 -7.65 -19.62
C HIS A 13 35.85 -9.07 -19.77
N PRO A 14 35.17 -10.04 -19.15
CA PRO A 14 34.58 -11.11 -19.93
C PRO A 14 33.06 -10.94 -19.95
N SER A 15 32.54 -10.87 -21.16
CA SER A 15 31.15 -11.04 -21.51
C SER A 15 30.61 -12.38 -21.00
N GLY A 16 29.43 -12.32 -20.39
CA GLY A 16 28.52 -13.45 -20.31
C GLY A 16 28.15 -13.87 -18.90
N GLU A 17 27.15 -13.20 -18.33
CA GLU A 17 26.09 -13.90 -17.60
C GLU A 17 24.77 -13.22 -17.94
N ASN A 18 23.92 -13.93 -18.67
CA ASN A 18 22.51 -13.62 -18.80
C ASN A 18 21.87 -13.73 -17.41
N GLY A 19 21.95 -12.65 -16.65
CA GLY A 19 21.18 -12.48 -15.42
C GLY A 19 19.71 -12.36 -15.79
N ASN A 20 19.03 -13.50 -15.90
CA ASN A 20 17.59 -13.56 -15.78
C ASN A 20 17.26 -13.00 -14.38
N SER A 21 17.07 -11.68 -14.28
CA SER A 21 16.58 -11.01 -13.08
C SER A 21 15.14 -11.46 -12.91
N GLN A 22 14.96 -12.67 -12.38
CA GLN A 22 13.73 -13.02 -11.71
C GLN A 22 13.61 -12.01 -10.57
N ARG A 23 12.84 -10.94 -10.80
CA ARG A 23 12.37 -10.06 -9.73
C ARG A 23 11.85 -10.99 -8.65
N ARG A 24 12.54 -11.06 -7.50
CA ARG A 24 12.05 -11.79 -6.34
C ARG A 24 10.64 -11.28 -6.07
N LYS A 25 9.65 -12.17 -6.15
CA LYS A 25 8.30 -11.86 -5.74
C LYS A 25 8.37 -11.54 -4.25
N LEU A 26 8.14 -10.29 -3.89
CA LEU A 26 8.02 -9.90 -2.48
C LEU A 26 6.79 -10.60 -1.93
N LEU A 27 6.99 -11.32 -0.83
CA LEU A 27 5.93 -12.02 -0.12
C LEU A 27 5.56 -11.17 1.08
N VAL A 28 4.33 -10.66 1.08
CA VAL A 28 3.72 -10.03 2.25
C VAL A 28 2.51 -10.83 2.68
N GLU A 29 2.17 -10.74 3.96
CA GLU A 29 0.99 -11.35 4.55
C GLU A 29 0.13 -10.26 5.17
N LEU A 30 -1.19 -10.34 4.97
CA LEU A 30 -2.15 -9.54 5.72
C LEU A 30 -2.57 -10.30 6.97
N ARG A 31 -2.21 -9.77 8.14
CA ARG A 31 -2.60 -10.33 9.43
C ARG A 31 -3.62 -9.39 10.07
N ALA A 32 -4.74 -9.93 10.54
CA ALA A 32 -5.76 -9.13 11.22
C ALA A 32 -5.13 -8.40 12.41
N ILE A 33 -5.53 -7.15 12.62
CA ILE A 33 -5.13 -6.44 13.85
C ILE A 33 -5.90 -7.01 15.04
N THR A 34 -5.15 -7.40 16.07
CA THR A 34 -5.64 -7.96 17.34
C THR A 34 -5.01 -7.23 18.52
N GLU A 35 -5.36 -7.64 19.74
CA GLU A 35 -4.71 -7.17 20.97
C GLU A 35 -3.19 -7.44 21.01
N ASP A 36 -2.70 -8.43 20.26
CA ASP A 36 -1.29 -8.81 20.27
C ASP A 36 -0.42 -7.89 19.40
N ASN A 37 -0.98 -7.28 18.35
CA ASN A 37 -0.20 -6.58 17.32
C ASN A 37 -0.62 -5.12 17.05
N PHE A 38 -1.67 -4.61 17.70
CA PHE A 38 -2.10 -3.22 17.47
C PHE A 38 -1.04 -2.19 17.87
N ILE A 39 -0.20 -2.50 18.87
CA ILE A 39 0.92 -1.63 19.27
C ILE A 39 1.98 -1.54 18.17
N ASP A 40 2.22 -2.61 17.41
CA ASP A 40 3.14 -2.58 16.27
C ASP A 40 2.62 -1.64 15.17
N ALA A 41 1.30 -1.66 14.92
CA ALA A 41 0.66 -0.73 13.99
C ALA A 41 0.77 0.73 14.44
N PHE A 42 0.77 0.99 15.76
CA PHE A 42 1.00 2.32 16.31
C PHE A 42 2.44 2.83 16.13
N ASN A 43 3.41 1.91 16.07
CA ASN A 43 4.82 2.25 15.93
C ASN A 43 5.27 2.48 14.48
N LEU A 44 4.39 2.24 13.50
CA LEU A 44 4.66 2.55 12.10
C LEU A 44 4.91 4.05 11.91
N LYS A 45 6.01 4.38 11.25
CA LYS A 45 6.40 5.76 10.99
C LYS A 45 5.84 6.24 9.66
N LEU A 46 5.07 7.31 9.70
CA LEU A 46 4.68 8.05 8.51
C LEU A 46 5.87 8.87 8.00
N THR A 47 6.03 8.93 6.69
CA THR A 47 7.03 9.81 6.07
C THR A 47 6.68 11.27 6.44
N PRO A 48 7.65 12.13 6.81
CA PRO A 48 7.38 13.54 7.07
C PRO A 48 6.66 14.19 5.87
N GLY A 49 5.46 14.73 6.11
CA GLY A 49 4.55 15.25 5.09
C GLY A 49 3.40 14.30 4.69
N GLN A 50 3.51 12.98 4.92
CA GLN A 50 2.36 12.05 4.81
C GLN A 50 1.40 12.13 6.00
N GLU A 51 1.83 12.71 7.12
CA GLU A 51 0.99 12.97 8.29
C GLU A 51 -0.24 13.84 7.96
N GLU A 52 -0.17 14.64 6.89
CA GLU A 52 -1.28 15.46 6.41
C GLU A 52 -2.26 14.69 5.51
N PHE A 53 -1.87 13.54 4.95
CA PHE A 53 -2.64 12.82 3.91
C PHE A 53 -3.20 11.47 4.35
N VAL A 54 -2.73 10.90 5.47
CA VAL A 54 -3.20 9.62 5.98
C VAL A 54 -3.59 9.79 7.44
N SER A 55 -4.82 9.40 7.79
CA SER A 55 -5.22 9.41 9.20
C SER A 55 -4.30 8.47 9.98
N HIS A 56 -3.67 8.97 11.04
CA HIS A 56 -2.77 8.17 11.88
C HIS A 56 -3.46 6.84 12.24
N PRO A 57 -2.75 5.67 12.22
CA PRO A 57 -3.34 4.36 12.50
C PRO A 57 -4.26 4.28 13.72
N ILE A 58 -4.07 5.15 14.73
CA ILE A 58 -4.95 5.31 15.90
C ILE A 58 -6.38 5.68 15.50
N ARG A 59 -6.56 6.68 14.62
CA ARG A 59 -7.89 7.10 14.15
C ARG A 59 -8.53 6.01 13.30
N SER A 60 -7.73 5.33 12.47
CA SER A 60 -8.19 4.20 11.67
C SER A 60 -8.70 3.05 12.54
N LEU A 61 -7.96 2.66 13.59
CA LEU A 61 -8.38 1.58 14.48
C LEU A 61 -9.59 1.96 15.34
N ALA A 62 -9.71 3.23 15.74
CA ALA A 62 -10.93 3.72 16.39
C ALA A 62 -12.15 3.67 15.45
N GLN A 63 -11.99 4.04 14.17
CA GLN A 63 -13.04 3.88 13.16
C GLN A 63 -13.38 2.39 12.97
N ALA A 64 -12.37 1.51 12.91
CA ALA A 64 -12.59 0.08 12.77
C ALA A 64 -13.42 -0.51 13.91
N TYR A 65 -13.22 -0.02 15.15
CA TYR A 65 -14.05 -0.43 16.29
C TYR A 65 -15.53 -0.03 16.13
N VAL A 66 -15.78 1.18 15.61
CA VAL A 66 -17.14 1.69 15.34
C VAL A 66 -17.80 0.88 14.22
N TYR A 67 -17.06 0.60 13.14
CA TYR A 67 -17.52 -0.08 11.93
C TYR A 67 -17.19 -1.59 11.90
N ARG A 68 -16.99 -2.22 13.07
CA ARG A 68 -16.45 -3.59 13.19
C ARG A 68 -17.19 -4.70 12.43
N ASN A 69 -18.44 -4.46 12.02
CA ASN A 69 -19.25 -5.41 11.25
C ASN A 69 -19.08 -5.25 9.72
N GLN A 70 -18.41 -4.19 9.27
CA GLN A 70 -18.28 -3.83 7.86
C GLN A 70 -16.85 -3.55 7.43
N CYS A 71 -15.86 -3.62 8.33
CA CYS A 71 -14.46 -3.43 8.00
C CYS A 71 -13.53 -4.42 8.69
N GLN A 72 -12.36 -4.64 8.10
CA GLN A 72 -11.28 -5.44 8.64
C GLN A 72 -9.95 -4.67 8.51
N PRO A 73 -9.34 -4.24 9.63
CA PRO A 73 -7.98 -3.71 9.63
C PRO A 73 -6.95 -4.85 9.58
N PHE A 74 -5.86 -4.62 8.85
CA PHE A 74 -4.75 -5.55 8.70
C PHE A 74 -3.41 -4.86 8.90
N GLY A 75 -2.50 -5.55 9.59
CA GLY A 75 -1.07 -5.29 9.48
C GLY A 75 -0.52 -5.97 8.24
N ILE A 76 0.38 -5.28 7.53
CA ILE A 76 1.11 -5.81 6.38
C ILE A 76 2.45 -6.33 6.91
N TYR A 77 2.70 -7.63 6.77
CA TYR A 77 3.90 -8.28 7.31
C TYR A 77 4.84 -8.77 6.22
N GLU A 78 6.14 -8.54 6.41
CA GLU A 78 7.20 -9.31 5.76
C GLU A 78 7.84 -10.22 6.82
N GLY A 79 7.59 -11.52 6.71
CA GLY A 79 7.94 -12.46 7.78
C GLY A 79 7.26 -12.04 9.09
N GLU A 80 8.05 -11.81 10.13
CA GLU A 80 7.54 -11.38 11.44
C GLU A 80 7.52 -9.86 11.64
N LYS A 81 7.99 -9.08 10.66
CA LYS A 81 8.03 -7.62 10.77
C LYS A 81 6.79 -7.00 10.15
N MET A 82 6.05 -6.20 10.91
CA MET A 82 5.04 -5.31 10.34
C MET A 82 5.73 -4.18 9.57
N VAL A 83 5.45 -4.09 8.28
CA VAL A 83 6.01 -3.09 7.35
C VAL A 83 4.97 -2.06 6.90
N GLY A 84 3.70 -2.25 7.26
CA GLY A 84 2.62 -1.34 6.90
C GLY A 84 1.28 -1.72 7.49
N TYR A 85 0.25 -1.00 7.07
CA TYR A 85 -1.14 -1.16 7.52
C TYR A 85 -2.09 -0.93 6.35
N VAL A 86 -3.24 -1.61 6.34
CA VAL A 86 -4.33 -1.38 5.40
C VAL A 86 -5.66 -1.75 6.05
N MET A 87 -6.73 -1.06 5.71
CA MET A 87 -8.08 -1.41 6.13
C MET A 87 -8.95 -1.67 4.90
N VAL A 88 -9.69 -2.78 4.92
CA VAL A 88 -10.74 -3.06 3.93
C VAL A 88 -12.07 -2.78 4.59
N ILE A 89 -12.93 -2.00 3.94
CA ILE A 89 -14.30 -1.73 4.38
C ILE A 89 -15.26 -2.08 3.24
N TYR A 90 -16.50 -2.43 3.60
CA TYR A 90 -17.59 -2.62 2.67
C TYR A 90 -18.68 -1.59 2.97
N ASP A 91 -19.07 -0.84 1.94
CA ASP A 91 -20.21 0.05 1.99
C ASP A 91 -21.47 -0.74 1.61
N TYR A 92 -22.47 -0.74 2.51
CA TYR A 92 -23.74 -1.42 2.29
C TYR A 92 -24.80 -0.53 1.61
N ASP A 93 -24.65 0.79 1.69
CA ASP A 93 -25.51 1.76 1.02
C ASP A 93 -25.13 1.86 -0.46
N ILE A 94 -23.83 1.79 -0.75
CA ILE A 94 -23.26 1.64 -2.09
C ILE A 94 -22.51 0.31 -2.12
N PRO A 95 -23.09 -0.79 -2.65
CA PRO A 95 -22.49 -2.12 -2.59
C PRO A 95 -21.11 -2.21 -3.26
N GLU A 96 -20.04 -1.90 -2.52
CA GLU A 96 -18.65 -1.89 -2.97
C GLU A 96 -17.67 -2.06 -1.80
N TYR A 97 -16.44 -2.44 -2.14
CA TYR A 97 -15.34 -2.53 -1.20
C TYR A 97 -14.45 -1.31 -1.32
N ASP A 98 -14.04 -0.72 -0.21
CA ASP A 98 -13.02 0.31 -0.20
C ASP A 98 -11.73 -0.17 0.47
N ILE A 99 -10.61 0.30 -0.09
CA ILE A 99 -9.29 0.17 0.53
C ILE A 99 -8.94 1.49 1.19
N TRP A 100 -8.99 1.51 2.52
CA TRP A 100 -8.74 2.70 3.33
C TRP A 100 -7.42 2.61 4.08
N HIS A 101 -6.83 3.78 4.36
CA HIS A 101 -5.68 3.96 5.25
C HIS A 101 -4.46 3.10 4.89
N MET A 102 -4.29 2.75 3.61
CA MET A 102 -3.14 1.96 3.18
C MET A 102 -1.85 2.78 3.36
N MET A 103 -0.93 2.27 4.16
CA MET A 103 0.37 2.90 4.39
C MET A 103 1.48 1.86 4.52
N ILE A 104 2.69 2.25 4.14
CA ILE A 104 3.92 1.49 4.35
C ILE A 104 4.84 2.35 5.22
N ASP A 105 5.47 1.74 6.23
CA ASP A 105 6.44 2.40 7.09
C ASP A 105 7.49 3.13 6.26
N GLN A 106 7.78 4.38 6.61
CA GLN A 106 8.78 5.22 5.95
C GLN A 106 10.07 4.47 5.60
N ASN A 107 10.58 3.63 6.50
CA ASN A 107 11.87 2.94 6.33
C ASN A 107 11.77 1.72 5.41
N GLU A 108 10.54 1.36 5.04
CA GLU A 108 10.17 0.23 4.20
C GLU A 108 9.60 0.65 2.83
N GLN A 109 9.42 1.96 2.60
CA GLN A 109 8.98 2.49 1.32
C GLN A 109 10.02 2.27 0.20
N GLY A 110 9.55 2.29 -1.06
CA GLY A 110 10.41 2.09 -2.24
C GLY A 110 10.88 0.65 -2.47
N LYS A 111 10.59 -0.28 -1.55
CA LYS A 111 10.98 -1.70 -1.65
C LYS A 111 9.95 -2.56 -2.37
N GLY A 112 8.76 -2.04 -2.67
CA GLY A 112 7.69 -2.74 -3.39
C GLY A 112 6.56 -3.31 -2.51
N TYR A 113 6.63 -3.15 -1.18
CA TYR A 113 5.60 -3.67 -0.27
C TYR A 113 4.20 -3.11 -0.53
N GLY A 114 4.05 -1.84 -0.91
CA GLY A 114 2.73 -1.28 -1.23
C GLY A 114 2.04 -2.01 -2.38
N SER A 115 2.81 -2.42 -3.39
CA SER A 115 2.29 -3.20 -4.53
C SER A 115 1.87 -4.60 -4.14
N ALA A 116 2.68 -5.26 -3.30
CA ALA A 116 2.39 -6.59 -2.80
C ALA A 116 1.20 -6.60 -1.82
N ALA A 117 1.09 -5.57 -0.99
CA ALA A 117 -0.01 -5.43 -0.03
C ALA A 117 -1.35 -5.21 -0.74
N LEU A 118 -1.37 -4.38 -1.80
CA LEU A 118 -2.55 -4.16 -2.61
C LEU A 118 -3.01 -5.45 -3.30
N ASP A 119 -2.09 -6.30 -3.78
CA ASP A 119 -2.43 -7.61 -4.34
C ASP A 119 -3.12 -8.52 -3.32
N GLU A 120 -2.59 -8.59 -2.09
CA GLU A 120 -3.19 -9.41 -1.03
C GLU A 120 -4.53 -8.82 -0.54
N ALA A 121 -4.68 -7.50 -0.52
CA ALA A 121 -5.95 -6.85 -0.17
C ALA A 121 -7.04 -7.15 -1.21
N ILE A 122 -6.71 -7.05 -2.51
CA ILE A 122 -7.62 -7.41 -3.60
C ILE A 122 -7.98 -8.90 -3.53
N LYS A 123 -7.00 -9.77 -3.25
CA LYS A 123 -7.24 -11.21 -3.09
C LYS A 123 -8.18 -11.49 -1.90
N TYR A 124 -8.02 -10.80 -0.78
CA TYR A 124 -8.95 -10.87 0.34
C TYR A 124 -10.36 -10.41 -0.07
N ILE A 125 -10.49 -9.26 -0.74
CA ILE A 125 -11.77 -8.74 -1.23
C ILE A 125 -12.47 -9.73 -2.19
N LYS A 126 -11.73 -10.42 -3.06
CA LYS A 126 -12.27 -11.45 -3.96
C LYS A 126 -12.94 -12.62 -3.25
N THR A 127 -12.66 -12.83 -1.95
CA THR A 127 -13.35 -13.85 -1.14
C THR A 127 -14.76 -13.42 -0.69
N LYS A 128 -15.15 -12.16 -0.97
CA LYS A 128 -16.42 -11.54 -0.60
C LYS A 128 -16.71 -11.61 0.91
N PRO A 129 -15.81 -11.12 1.78
CA PRO A 129 -15.95 -11.30 3.23
C PRO A 129 -17.14 -10.57 3.85
N PHE A 130 -17.67 -9.52 3.19
CA PHE A 130 -18.76 -8.70 3.72
C PHE A 130 -20.00 -8.64 2.80
N GLY A 131 -19.81 -8.66 1.48
CA GLY A 131 -20.90 -8.65 0.51
C GLY A 131 -20.47 -8.98 -0.92
N ASP A 132 -21.45 -9.22 -1.80
CA ASP A 132 -21.22 -9.60 -3.20
C ASP A 132 -21.09 -8.36 -4.09
N SER A 133 -19.89 -7.78 -4.14
CA SER A 133 -19.55 -6.70 -5.07
C SER A 133 -18.20 -6.91 -5.72
N ASN A 134 -18.14 -6.67 -7.03
CA ASN A 134 -16.89 -6.68 -7.81
C ASN A 134 -16.25 -5.30 -7.92
N ARG A 135 -16.77 -4.29 -7.22
CA ARG A 135 -16.23 -2.94 -7.22
C ARG A 135 -15.25 -2.78 -6.06
N VAL A 136 -14.03 -2.35 -6.37
CA VAL A 136 -13.01 -1.96 -5.38
C VAL A 136 -12.64 -0.52 -5.61
N VAL A 137 -12.87 0.31 -4.61
CA VAL A 137 -12.67 1.76 -4.64
C VAL A 137 -11.58 2.17 -3.66
N LEU A 138 -10.90 3.26 -3.99
CA LEU A 138 -9.99 3.96 -3.09
C LEU A 138 -9.95 5.43 -3.47
N THR A 139 -9.55 6.28 -2.53
CA THR A 139 -9.16 7.66 -2.83
C THR A 139 -7.65 7.80 -2.81
N CYS A 140 -7.12 8.64 -3.69
CA CYS A 140 -5.71 8.95 -3.76
C CYS A 140 -5.53 10.46 -3.84
N ASN A 141 -4.64 11.01 -3.01
CA ASN A 141 -4.24 12.40 -3.16
C ASN A 141 -3.52 12.62 -4.51
N LYS A 142 -3.90 13.65 -5.26
CA LYS A 142 -3.38 14.03 -6.59
C LYS A 142 -1.88 14.35 -6.56
N GLY A 143 -1.36 14.83 -5.42
CA GLY A 143 0.07 15.06 -5.20
C GLY A 143 0.88 13.78 -5.01
N ASN A 144 0.25 12.66 -4.65
CA ASN A 144 0.92 11.38 -4.44
C ASN A 144 1.08 10.58 -5.74
N SER A 145 1.92 11.11 -6.64
CA SER A 145 2.18 10.50 -7.96
C SER A 145 2.72 9.07 -7.90
N VAL A 146 3.34 8.67 -6.78
CA VAL A 146 3.83 7.30 -6.58
C VAL A 146 2.66 6.35 -6.33
N ALA A 147 1.72 6.71 -5.45
CA ALA A 147 0.52 5.92 -5.21
C ALA A 147 -0.39 5.88 -6.44
N MET A 148 -0.57 7.01 -7.13
CA MET A 148 -1.35 7.08 -8.37
C MET A 148 -0.88 6.05 -9.40
N LYS A 149 0.42 6.06 -9.72
CA LYS A 149 1.02 5.09 -10.66
C LYS A 149 0.91 3.66 -10.15
N LEU A 150 1.00 3.44 -8.84
CA LEU A 150 0.81 2.12 -8.28
C LEU A 150 -0.60 1.60 -8.57
N TYR A 151 -1.63 2.40 -8.28
CA TYR A 151 -3.03 2.03 -8.48
C TYR A 151 -3.35 1.83 -9.96
N GLU A 152 -2.92 2.74 -10.84
CA GLU A 152 -3.08 2.60 -12.29
C GLU A 152 -2.46 1.30 -12.82
N ASN A 153 -1.23 0.96 -12.38
CA ASN A 153 -0.57 -0.27 -12.78
C ASN A 153 -1.26 -1.55 -12.28
N LYS A 154 -2.12 -1.45 -11.25
CA LYS A 154 -2.93 -2.55 -10.73
C LYS A 154 -4.30 -2.65 -11.40
N GLY A 155 -4.63 -1.74 -12.31
CA GLY A 155 -5.89 -1.73 -13.05
C GLY A 155 -6.97 -0.84 -12.44
N PHE A 156 -6.62 0.03 -11.50
CA PHE A 156 -7.51 1.10 -11.07
C PHE A 156 -7.54 2.20 -12.13
N SER A 157 -8.72 2.79 -12.32
CA SER A 157 -8.93 3.96 -13.17
C SER A 157 -9.71 5.03 -12.41
N ALA A 158 -9.38 6.30 -12.64
CA ALA A 158 -10.14 7.41 -12.11
C ALA A 158 -11.63 7.31 -12.48
N THR A 159 -12.52 7.50 -11.51
CA THR A 159 -13.97 7.47 -11.75
C THR A 159 -14.51 8.79 -12.30
N GLY A 160 -13.73 9.86 -12.14
CA GLY A 160 -14.13 11.24 -12.38
C GLY A 160 -14.72 11.94 -11.14
N ASN A 161 -14.93 11.21 -10.04
CA ASN A 161 -15.24 11.80 -8.74
C ASN A 161 -13.96 12.29 -8.09
N GLU A 162 -13.98 13.54 -7.62
CA GLU A 162 -12.85 14.20 -6.95
C GLU A 162 -13.39 15.02 -5.78
N ASP A 163 -12.66 15.03 -4.67
CA ASP A 163 -12.92 15.91 -3.52
C ASP A 163 -11.62 16.62 -3.16
N GLU A 164 -11.63 17.96 -3.27
CA GLU A 164 -10.43 18.79 -3.13
C GLU A 164 -9.21 18.25 -3.92
N ASP A 165 -8.18 17.81 -3.20
CA ASP A 165 -6.94 17.25 -3.74
C ASP A 165 -6.96 15.72 -3.83
N GLU A 166 -8.10 15.06 -3.58
CA GLU A 166 -8.28 13.63 -3.71
C GLU A 166 -9.06 13.27 -4.98
N ILE A 167 -8.67 12.14 -5.59
CA ILE A 167 -9.38 11.54 -6.72
C ILE A 167 -9.78 10.12 -6.34
N GLU A 168 -11.02 9.78 -6.65
CA GLU A 168 -11.55 8.43 -6.49
C GLU A 168 -11.10 7.56 -7.67
N MET A 169 -10.65 6.35 -7.36
CA MET A 169 -10.24 5.35 -8.33
C MET A 169 -10.99 4.04 -8.11
N LEU A 170 -11.39 3.41 -9.19
CA LEU A 170 -12.16 2.16 -9.20
C LEU A 170 -11.41 1.07 -9.97
N MET A 171 -11.45 -0.14 -9.44
CA MET A 171 -11.08 -1.38 -10.11
C MET A 171 -12.27 -2.36 -10.07
N LEU A 172 -12.46 -3.13 -11.15
CA LEU A 172 -13.38 -4.27 -11.17
C LEU A 172 -12.59 -5.57 -10.94
N VAL A 173 -13.03 -6.40 -9.99
CA VAL A 173 -12.32 -7.61 -9.53
C VAL A 173 -13.03 -8.92 -9.83
#